data_AF-A0A3N5ZHB7-F1
#
_entry.id   AF-A0A3N5ZHB7-F1
#
_cell.length_a   1.000
_cell.length_b   1.000
_cell.length_c   1.000
_cell.angle_alpha   90.00
_cell.angle_beta   90.00
_cell.angle_gamma   90.00
#
_symmetry.space_group_name_H-M   'P 1'
#
loop_
_entity.id
_entity.type
_entity.pdbx_description
1 polymer ?
#
loop_
_entity_poly.entity_id
_entity_poly.type
_entity_poly.pdbx_seq_one_letter_code
_entity_poly.pdbx_strand_id
1 'polypeptide(L)'
;MTRQALDQLYDRLSQDYLSSAGLERTLFELQQGKVQTLIISGQFAERGRKCPKCGSLFTTSTTECTYCRTPTIDVDLRNQMEKLARHQGVKIEVLEESSFLDLLGGVGALLRF
;
A
#
# COMPACT_ATOMS: atom_id res chain seq x y z
N MET A 1 4.90 11.95 -16.52
CA MET A 1 4.76 10.57 -17.05
C MET A 1 5.30 9.61 -16.00
N THR A 2 4.56 8.60 -15.59
CA THR A 2 4.60 7.31 -16.31
C THR A 2 3.21 6.70 -16.53
N ARG A 3 2.57 7.06 -17.65
CA ARG A 3 1.37 6.38 -18.19
C ARG A 3 1.52 4.84 -18.19
N GLN A 4 2.72 4.35 -18.47
CA GLN A 4 3.04 2.92 -18.52
C GLN A 4 2.73 2.16 -17.22
N ALA A 5 2.93 2.78 -16.05
CA ALA A 5 2.62 2.15 -14.76
C ALA A 5 1.12 1.99 -14.54
N LEU A 6 0.37 3.04 -14.89
CA LEU A 6 -1.08 3.09 -14.87
C LEU A 6 -1.69 2.10 -15.86
N ASP A 7 -1.18 2.07 -17.09
CA ASP A 7 -1.63 1.16 -18.15
C ASP A 7 -1.33 -0.30 -17.74
N GLN A 8 -0.15 -0.59 -17.18
CA GLN A 8 0.17 -1.93 -16.66
C GLN A 8 -0.71 -2.34 -15.47
N LEU A 9 -1.03 -1.40 -14.57
CA LEU A 9 -1.94 -1.66 -13.47
C LEU A 9 -3.36 -1.92 -13.99
N TYR A 10 -3.82 -1.15 -14.97
CA TYR A 10 -5.14 -1.31 -15.59
C TYR A 10 -5.23 -2.66 -16.32
N ASP A 11 -4.25 -2.99 -17.16
CA ASP A 11 -4.18 -4.25 -17.88
C ASP A 11 -4.18 -5.44 -16.89
N ARG A 12 -3.41 -5.38 -15.81
CA ARG A 12 -3.35 -6.46 -14.82
C ARG A 12 -4.57 -6.54 -13.90
N LEU A 13 -5.20 -5.41 -13.57
CA LEU A 13 -6.48 -5.41 -12.84
C LEU A 13 -7.59 -6.00 -13.70
N SER A 14 -7.58 -5.76 -15.01
CA SER A 14 -8.55 -6.34 -15.95
C SER A 14 -8.36 -7.84 -16.19
N GLN A 15 -7.14 -8.35 -15.96
CA GLN A 15 -6.76 -9.75 -16.14
C GLN A 15 -6.81 -10.57 -14.83
N ASP A 16 -7.05 -9.94 -13.68
CA ASP A 16 -7.18 -10.56 -12.34
C ASP A 16 -5.98 -11.42 -11.86
N TYR A 17 -4.82 -11.30 -12.52
CA TYR A 17 -3.60 -11.99 -12.15
C TYR A 17 -2.55 -10.95 -11.70
N LEU A 18 -2.12 -11.06 -10.43
CA LEU A 18 -0.96 -10.35 -9.85
C LEU A 18 -1.11 -8.83 -9.62
N SER A 19 -2.29 -8.38 -9.20
CA SER A 19 -2.49 -6.99 -8.75
C SER A 19 -3.43 -6.89 -7.54
N SER A 20 -3.28 -5.82 -6.78
CA SER A 20 -4.21 -5.43 -5.71
C SER A 20 -4.53 -3.95 -5.83
N ALA A 21 -5.78 -3.58 -5.61
CA ALA A 21 -6.20 -2.19 -5.46
C ALA A 21 -6.98 -2.02 -4.15
N GLY A 22 -6.99 -0.80 -3.61
CA GLY A 22 -7.56 -0.55 -2.29
C GLY A 22 -6.51 -0.59 -1.20
N LEU A 23 -6.70 0.28 -0.19
CA LEU A 23 -5.78 0.42 0.93
C LEU A 23 -5.58 -0.87 1.71
N GLU A 24 -6.65 -1.53 2.12
CA GLU A 24 -6.58 -2.73 2.96
C GLU A 24 -5.87 -3.88 2.25
N ARG A 25 -6.27 -4.19 1.01
CA ARG A 25 -5.67 -5.25 0.20
C ARG A 25 -4.20 -4.96 -0.07
N THR A 26 -3.87 -3.73 -0.50
CA THR A 26 -2.49 -3.32 -0.79
C THR A 26 -1.61 -3.39 0.46
N LEU A 27 -2.10 -2.92 1.60
CA LEU A 27 -1.39 -2.97 2.88
C LEU A 27 -1.16 -4.42 3.33
N PHE A 28 -2.14 -5.29 3.15
CA PHE A 28 -2.01 -6.71 3.45
C PHE A 28 -0.90 -7.35 2.61
N GLU A 29 -0.96 -7.25 1.28
CA GLU A 29 0.03 -7.89 0.39
C GLU A 29 1.45 -7.31 0.60
N LEU A 30 1.56 -6.01 0.88
CA LEU A 30 2.84 -5.36 1.20
C LEU A 30 3.44 -5.93 2.50
N GLN A 31 2.63 -6.13 3.53
CA GLN A 31 3.09 -6.77 4.78
C GLN A 31 3.48 -8.24 4.58
N GLN A 32 2.87 -8.94 3.62
CA GLN A 32 3.25 -10.30 3.25
C GLN A 32 4.52 -10.38 2.38
N GLY A 33 5.09 -9.24 1.95
CA GLY A 33 6.29 -9.21 1.10
C GLY A 33 6.04 -9.66 -0.35
N LYS A 34 4.77 -9.69 -0.77
CA LYS A 34 4.35 -10.18 -2.10
C LYS A 34 4.38 -9.10 -3.17
N VAL A 35 4.50 -7.84 -2.77
CA VAL A 35 4.49 -6.69 -3.67
C VAL A 35 5.82 -6.60 -4.43
N GLN A 36 5.72 -6.42 -5.75
CA GLN A 36 6.84 -6.07 -6.63
C GLN A 36 6.96 -4.56 -6.77
N THR A 37 5.83 -3.91 -7.06
CA THR A 37 5.71 -2.47 -7.25
C THR A 37 4.54 -1.95 -6.42
N LEU A 38 4.82 -1.01 -5.52
CA LEU A 38 3.82 -0.25 -4.79
C LEU A 38 3.49 1.02 -5.58
N ILE A 39 2.22 1.22 -5.90
CA ILE A 39 1.73 2.37 -6.65
C ILE A 39 0.91 3.24 -5.70
N ILE A 40 1.29 4.51 -5.56
CA ILE A 40 0.68 5.44 -4.60
C ILE A 40 0.25 6.71 -5.34
N SER A 41 -0.96 7.19 -5.08
CA SER A 41 -1.40 8.52 -5.52
C SER A 41 -0.59 9.61 -4.82
N GLY A 42 -0.19 10.64 -5.55
CA GLY A 42 0.47 11.82 -4.99
C GLY A 42 -0.38 12.50 -3.91
N GLN A 43 -1.71 12.35 -4.00
CA GLN A 43 -2.70 12.89 -3.05
C GLN A 43 -2.98 11.96 -1.85
N PHE A 44 -2.39 10.75 -1.82
CA PHE A 44 -2.58 9.83 -0.71
C PHE A 44 -1.96 10.40 0.57
N ALA A 45 -2.81 10.66 1.56
CA ALA A 45 -2.46 11.30 2.84
C ALA A 45 -3.16 10.65 4.04
N GLU A 46 -3.53 9.38 3.92
CA GLU A 46 -4.23 8.63 4.96
C GLU A 46 -3.39 8.46 6.23
N ARG A 47 -4.06 8.56 7.37
CA ARG A 47 -3.50 8.12 8.66
C ARG A 47 -3.73 6.63 8.83
N GLY A 48 -2.91 6.01 9.66
CA GLY A 48 -3.06 4.61 10.01
C GLY A 48 -2.52 4.33 11.40
N ARG A 49 -2.40 3.05 11.71
CA ARG A 49 -1.91 2.58 13.00
C ARG A 49 -0.68 1.72 12.77
N LYS A 50 0.30 1.83 13.66
CA LYS A 50 1.48 0.95 13.68
C LYS A 50 1.63 0.31 15.04
N CYS A 51 1.97 -0.97 15.07
CA CYS A 51 2.46 -1.60 16.28
C CYS A 51 3.92 -1.18 16.52
N PRO A 52 4.25 -0.51 17.65
CA PRO A 52 5.63 -0.11 17.94
C PRO A 52 6.55 -1.30 18.24
N LYS A 53 5.97 -2.46 18.60
CA LYS A 53 6.73 -3.66 18.98
C LYS A 53 7.13 -4.51 17.77
N CYS A 54 6.17 -4.93 16.94
CA CYS A 54 6.42 -5.82 15.80
C CYS A 54 6.45 -5.10 14.44
N GLY A 55 6.10 -3.81 14.40
CA GLY A 55 6.13 -3.01 13.18
C GLY A 55 4.93 -3.16 12.25
N SER A 56 3.98 -4.06 12.54
CA SER A 56 2.77 -4.26 11.74
C SER A 56 1.96 -2.97 11.59
N LEU A 57 1.43 -2.76 10.39
CA LEU A 57 0.64 -1.62 9.97
C LEU A 57 -0.83 -2.01 9.82
N PHE A 58 -1.71 -1.08 10.16
CA PHE A 58 -3.15 -1.25 10.09
C PHE A 58 -3.80 0.06 9.63
N THR A 59 -5.03 -0.04 9.13
CA THR A 59 -5.91 1.11 8.96
C THR A 59 -6.35 1.67 10.32
N THR A 60 -6.98 2.84 10.33
CA THR A 60 -7.22 3.69 11.53
C THR A 60 -8.00 3.02 12.66
N SER A 61 -8.79 1.97 12.39
CA SER A 61 -9.69 1.33 13.35
C SER A 61 -9.01 0.43 14.40
N THR A 62 -7.74 0.06 14.21
CA THR A 62 -7.08 -0.98 15.03
C THR A 62 -6.29 -0.38 16.20
N THR A 63 -6.87 -0.37 17.41
CA THR A 63 -6.23 0.19 18.64
C THR A 63 -5.24 -0.77 19.30
N GLU A 64 -5.36 -2.08 19.06
CA GLU A 64 -4.48 -3.13 19.57
C GLU A 64 -3.96 -4.00 18.42
N CYS A 65 -2.67 -4.33 18.43
CA CYS A 65 -2.07 -5.18 17.40
C CYS A 65 -2.65 -6.60 17.43
N THR A 66 -3.19 -7.05 16.30
CA THR A 66 -3.78 -8.40 16.17
C THR A 66 -2.76 -9.53 16.31
N TYR A 67 -1.46 -9.27 16.12
CA TYR A 67 -0.40 -10.28 16.18
C TYR A 67 0.23 -10.43 17.57
N CYS A 68 0.51 -9.31 18.25
CA CYS A 68 1.27 -9.32 19.50
C CYS A 68 0.59 -8.58 20.67
N ARG A 69 -0.67 -8.16 20.48
CA ARG A 69 -1.52 -7.53 21.51
C ARG A 69 -0.97 -6.24 22.10
N THR A 70 0.03 -5.64 21.47
CA THR A 70 0.59 -4.36 21.90
C THR A 70 -0.30 -3.21 21.38
N PRO A 71 -0.62 -2.20 22.22
CA PRO A 71 -1.33 -1.01 21.77
C PRO A 71 -0.63 -0.38 20.56
N THR A 72 -1.41 -0.05 19.53
CA THR A 72 -0.90 0.61 18.34
C THR A 72 -0.77 2.12 18.55
N ILE A 73 -0.04 2.79 17.68
CA ILE A 73 0.11 4.24 17.66
C ILE A 73 -0.34 4.81 16.33
N ASP A 74 -0.88 6.04 16.33
CA ASP A 74 -1.21 6.76 15.10
C ASP A 74 0.05 7.14 14.32
N VAL A 75 0.00 6.93 13.01
CA VAL A 75 1.10 7.21 12.10
C VAL A 75 0.59 7.78 10.78
N ASP A 76 1.49 8.47 10.07
CA ASP A 76 1.34 8.71 8.63
C ASP A 76 1.51 7.37 7.89
N LEU A 77 0.42 6.88 7.31
CA LEU A 77 0.40 5.54 6.72
C LEU A 77 1.21 5.50 5.42
N ARG A 78 1.17 6.55 4.60
CA ARG A 78 2.00 6.67 3.39
C ARG A 78 3.47 6.50 3.73
N ASN A 79 3.96 7.28 4.69
CA ASN A 79 5.36 7.24 5.09
C ASN A 79 5.76 5.85 5.60
N GLN A 80 4.90 5.18 6.38
CA GLN A 80 5.20 3.82 6.84
C GLN A 80 5.16 2.78 5.72
N MET A 81 4.20 2.85 4.79
CA MET A 81 4.13 1.95 3.64
C MET A 81 5.36 2.12 2.74
N GLU A 82 5.76 3.34 2.44
CA GLU A 82 6.96 3.59 1.65
C GLU A 82 8.24 3.12 2.36
N LYS A 83 8.34 3.30 3.69
CA LYS A 83 9.46 2.76 4.48
C LYS A 83 9.53 1.24 4.41
N LEU A 84 8.39 0.57 4.55
CA LEU A 84 8.30 -0.89 4.44
C LEU A 84 8.67 -1.37 3.03
N ALA A 85 8.15 -0.72 2.00
CA ALA A 85 8.49 -1.01 0.61
C ALA A 85 9.99 -0.84 0.34
N ARG A 86 10.60 0.27 0.76
CA ARG A 86 12.05 0.49 0.65
C ARG A 86 12.85 -0.60 1.36
N HIS A 87 12.43 -0.99 2.57
CA HIS A 87 13.09 -2.05 3.33
C HIS A 87 13.02 -3.41 2.62
N GLN A 88 11.94 -3.70 1.90
CA GLN A 88 11.74 -4.94 1.14
C GLN A 88 12.30 -4.91 -0.30
N GLY A 89 12.95 -3.80 -0.71
CA GLY A 89 13.41 -3.63 -2.09
C GLY A 89 12.27 -3.55 -3.12
N VAL A 90 11.09 -3.10 -2.69
CA VAL A 90 9.91 -2.91 -3.55
C VAL A 90 10.05 -1.60 -4.32
N LYS A 91 9.75 -1.62 -5.62
CA LYS A 91 9.71 -0.40 -6.44
C LYS A 91 8.54 0.46 -5.99
N ILE A 92 8.73 1.77 -5.84
CA ILE A 92 7.66 2.71 -5.51
C ILE A 92 7.42 3.62 -6.72
N GLU A 93 6.18 3.73 -7.14
CA GLU A 93 5.75 4.63 -8.21
C GLU A 93 4.66 5.57 -7.67
N VAL A 94 4.86 6.87 -7.90
CA VAL A 94 3.92 7.91 -7.46
C VAL A 94 3.18 8.48 -8.67
N LEU A 95 1.86 8.54 -8.58
CA LEU A 95 0.98 9.09 -9.61
C LEU A 95 0.52 10.48 -9.19
N GLU A 96 1.07 11.53 -9.80
CA GLU A 96 0.81 12.92 -9.43
C GLU A 96 -0.56 13.45 -9.91
N GLU A 97 -1.09 12.91 -11.01
CA GLU A 97 -2.37 13.34 -11.58
C GLU A 97 -3.54 12.58 -10.94
N SER A 98 -4.72 13.23 -10.86
CA SER A 98 -5.96 12.59 -10.43
C SER A 98 -6.19 11.35 -11.27
N SER A 99 -6.06 10.18 -10.66
CA SER A 99 -6.01 8.92 -11.37
C SER A 99 -7.16 8.03 -10.90
N PHE A 100 -7.47 6.99 -11.68
CA PHE A 100 -8.45 5.98 -11.24
C PHE A 100 -8.08 5.36 -9.87
N LEU A 101 -6.81 5.46 -9.47
CA LEU A 101 -6.30 5.04 -8.17
C LEU A 101 -6.99 5.78 -7.02
N ASP A 102 -7.35 7.05 -7.20
CA ASP A 102 -8.03 7.86 -6.18
C ASP A 102 -9.44 7.31 -5.90
N LEU A 103 -10.14 6.80 -6.92
CA LEU A 103 -11.41 6.09 -6.78
C LEU A 103 -11.26 4.75 -6.03
N LEU A 104 -10.04 4.21 -5.97
CA LEU A 104 -9.70 2.95 -5.30
C LEU A 104 -8.96 3.18 -3.97
N GLY A 105 -9.09 4.35 -3.35
CA GLY A 105 -8.47 4.64 -2.06
C GLY A 105 -7.00 5.05 -2.13
N GLY A 106 -6.53 5.48 -3.29
CA GLY A 106 -5.24 6.15 -3.49
C GLY A 106 -4.01 5.25 -3.48
N VAL A 107 -4.17 3.93 -3.41
CA VAL A 107 -3.05 2.97 -3.45
C VAL A 107 -3.40 1.69 -4.21
N GLY A 108 -2.39 1.10 -4.82
CA GLY A 108 -2.44 -0.19 -5.48
C GLY A 108 -1.07 -0.88 -5.47
N ALA A 109 -1.03 -2.12 -5.94
CA ALA A 109 0.20 -2.89 -6.01
C ALA A 109 0.19 -3.85 -7.21
N LEU A 110 1.38 -4.06 -7.76
CA LEU A 110 1.69 -5.19 -8.62
C LEU A 110 2.40 -6.25 -7.78
N LEU A 111 1.93 -7.50 -7.85
CA LEU A 111 2.46 -8.61 -7.07
C LEU A 111 3.51 -9.40 -7.87
N ARG A 112 4.40 -10.11 -7.16
CA ARG A 112 5.48 -10.92 -7.76
C ARG A 112 5.02 -12.31 -8.22
N PHE A 113 4.00 -12.90 -7.59
CA PHE A 113 3.51 -14.26 -7.79
C PHE A 113 2.09 -14.43 -7.25
#